data_AF-A0A7C3PGG2-F1
#
_entry.id   AF-A0A7C3PGG2-F1
#
_cell.length_a   1.000
_cell.length_b   1.000
_cell.length_c   1.000
_cell.angle_alpha   90.00
_cell.angle_beta   90.00
_cell.angle_gamma   90.00
#
_symmetry.space_group_name_H-M   'P 1'
#
loop_
_entity.id
_entity.type
_entity.pdbx_description
1 polymer ?
#
loop_
_entity_poly.entity_id
_entity_poly.type
_entity_poly.pdbx_seq_one_letter_code
_entity_poly.pdbx_strand_id
1 'polypeptide(L)'
;MASDIKLNGNGVLVEGTDVTFDRGAEQSSIALNLKNPKGFWHISGPRSYEPNNPLSIFWHNNTQFSGPFLSVTTNGNVGIGTNNPVRSLHVEGNEIHSSGGGAGFSFSDRAKPGFVDNPTKGERWVWYAQDGDARLWSGEDVLTVKEEGDTWRTVFKGRLLVEQGIDVHGSLSAKRLSGKVGLFLGQEMSELGETEKVVGIQLYTQALQMHAALTHAPKHLALFHDFDKSTTKDVLVINRKNGYTQGIRIESDVQVTGKLTQASSIALKENVAELSGQEAIATLQGLNAVKYNYKADEQKQQHIGFIAEDVPDLVASAERDRLSPMDIVAVLAKAMQEQQKMLAELAAEVSALRMQGN
;
A
#
# COMPACT_ATOMS: atom_id res chain seq x y z
N MET A 1 -13.07 -58.02 61.69
CA MET A 1 -13.38 -56.64 62.15
C MET A 1 -12.12 -55.83 61.88
N ALA A 2 -12.22 -54.81 61.02
CA ALA A 2 -11.08 -54.16 60.38
C ALA A 2 -10.07 -53.59 61.40
N SER A 3 -8.82 -54.07 61.31
CA SER A 3 -7.63 -53.53 61.99
C SER A 3 -7.16 -52.20 61.39
N ASP A 4 -7.71 -51.82 60.25
CA ASP A 4 -7.04 -50.92 59.32
C ASP A 4 -7.51 -49.47 59.43
N ILE A 5 -8.40 -49.16 60.37
CA ILE A 5 -8.89 -47.80 60.63
C ILE A 5 -8.57 -47.40 62.07
N LYS A 6 -7.60 -46.49 62.24
CA LYS A 6 -7.27 -45.86 63.53
C LYS A 6 -7.75 -44.41 63.54
N LEU A 7 -8.54 -44.04 64.55
CA LEU A 7 -8.98 -42.66 64.79
C LEU A 7 -8.11 -42.06 65.89
N ASN A 8 -7.25 -41.08 65.57
CA ASN A 8 -6.28 -40.52 66.52
C ASN A 8 -6.66 -39.13 67.05
N GLY A 9 -7.95 -38.79 67.02
CA GLY A 9 -8.48 -37.50 67.47
C GLY A 9 -8.25 -36.33 66.50
N ASN A 10 -7.25 -36.43 65.62
CA ASN A 10 -6.91 -35.42 64.61
C ASN A 10 -7.07 -35.91 63.16
N GLY A 11 -7.37 -37.20 62.94
CA GLY A 11 -7.53 -37.79 61.61
C GLY A 11 -7.93 -39.27 61.62
N VAL A 12 -8.12 -39.79 60.41
CA VAL A 12 -8.39 -41.21 60.11
C VAL A 12 -7.14 -41.76 59.43
N LEU A 13 -6.48 -42.75 60.04
CA LEU A 13 -5.38 -43.49 59.42
C LEU A 13 -5.94 -44.77 58.79
N VAL A 14 -5.69 -44.95 57.49
CA VAL A 14 -6.00 -46.17 56.73
C VAL A 14 -4.70 -46.89 56.38
N GLU A 15 -4.51 -48.12 56.83
CA GLU A 15 -3.25 -48.89 56.65
C GLU A 15 -3.25 -49.85 55.43
N GLY A 16 -4.07 -49.55 54.39
CA GLY A 16 -4.22 -50.34 53.15
C GLY A 16 -3.63 -49.68 51.89
N THR A 17 -3.74 -50.33 50.72
CA THR A 17 -3.21 -49.83 49.43
C THR A 17 -4.09 -48.77 48.79
N ASP A 18 -5.41 -48.92 48.87
CA ASP A 18 -6.41 -48.04 48.28
C ASP A 18 -7.53 -47.74 49.27
N VAL A 19 -8.19 -46.60 49.08
CA VAL A 19 -9.42 -46.23 49.81
C VAL A 19 -10.56 -46.12 48.81
N THR A 20 -11.54 -47.01 48.91
CA THR A 20 -12.74 -46.98 48.09
C THR A 20 -13.91 -46.39 48.87
N PHE A 21 -14.52 -45.33 48.34
CA PHE A 21 -15.80 -44.84 48.81
C PHE A 21 -16.89 -45.45 47.93
N ASP A 22 -17.68 -46.37 48.48
CA ASP A 22 -18.73 -47.08 47.77
C ASP A 22 -20.08 -46.87 48.49
N ARG A 23 -21.11 -46.48 47.73
CA ARG A 23 -22.50 -46.38 48.20
C ARG A 23 -23.31 -47.64 47.89
N GLY A 24 -22.66 -48.70 47.41
CA GLY A 24 -23.31 -49.96 47.04
C GLY A 24 -24.17 -49.79 45.79
N ALA A 25 -25.43 -50.23 45.86
CA ALA A 25 -26.34 -50.21 44.71
C ALA A 25 -26.91 -48.82 44.35
N GLU A 26 -26.64 -47.78 45.16
CA GLU A 26 -27.16 -46.44 44.91
C GLU A 26 -26.38 -45.74 43.78
N GLN A 27 -27.06 -45.37 42.70
CA GLN A 27 -26.46 -44.65 41.56
C GLN A 27 -26.20 -43.15 41.82
N SER A 28 -26.26 -42.68 43.07
CA SER A 28 -26.08 -41.27 43.40
C SER A 28 -24.61 -40.90 43.56
N SER A 29 -24.29 -39.61 43.45
CA SER A 29 -22.91 -39.14 43.58
C SER A 29 -22.33 -39.42 44.96
N ILE A 30 -21.05 -39.76 44.96
CA ILE A 30 -20.20 -39.86 46.15
C ILE A 30 -19.30 -38.63 46.17
N ALA A 31 -18.97 -38.12 47.36
CA ALA A 31 -18.16 -36.93 47.50
C ALA A 31 -17.16 -37.01 48.66
N LEU A 32 -16.04 -36.34 48.47
CA LEU A 32 -15.08 -35.98 49.51
C LEU A 32 -15.16 -34.46 49.75
N ASN A 33 -15.32 -34.06 51.01
CA ASN A 33 -15.38 -32.65 51.41
C ASN A 33 -14.14 -32.28 52.22
N LEU A 34 -13.39 -31.27 51.76
CA LEU A 34 -12.25 -30.70 52.49
C LEU A 34 -12.67 -29.36 53.10
N LYS A 35 -13.00 -29.36 54.40
CA LYS A 35 -13.75 -28.27 55.06
C LYS A 35 -12.90 -27.43 56.02
N ASN A 36 -13.20 -26.13 56.06
CA ASN A 36 -12.78 -25.19 57.09
C ASN A 36 -13.96 -24.26 57.50
N PRO A 37 -13.77 -23.31 58.43
CA PRO A 37 -14.85 -22.40 58.85
C PRO A 37 -15.40 -21.48 57.74
N LYS A 38 -14.66 -21.23 56.66
CA LYS A 38 -15.06 -20.36 55.54
C LYS A 38 -15.77 -21.09 54.40
N GLY A 39 -15.68 -22.43 54.36
CA GLY A 39 -16.28 -23.22 53.30
C GLY A 39 -15.62 -24.59 53.17
N PHE A 40 -15.92 -25.27 52.07
CA PHE A 40 -15.30 -26.54 51.74
C PHE A 40 -15.11 -26.72 50.24
N TRP A 41 -14.04 -27.43 49.87
CA TRP A 41 -13.93 -28.02 48.54
C TRP A 41 -14.79 -29.27 48.48
N HIS A 42 -15.62 -29.36 47.44
CA HIS A 42 -16.48 -30.50 47.18
C HIS A 42 -15.99 -31.22 45.94
N ILE A 43 -15.46 -32.42 46.12
CA ILE A 43 -14.96 -33.27 45.03
C ILE A 43 -15.95 -34.43 44.92
N SER A 44 -16.65 -34.55 43.79
CA SER A 44 -17.75 -35.51 43.67
C SER A 44 -17.85 -36.14 42.30
N GLY A 45 -18.17 -37.42 42.25
CA GLY A 45 -18.29 -38.18 41.01
C GLY A 45 -18.52 -39.68 41.26
N PRO A 46 -19.00 -40.44 40.27
CA PRO A 46 -19.64 -39.95 39.06
C PRO A 46 -20.93 -39.18 39.38
N ARG A 47 -21.13 -38.03 38.71
CA ARG A 47 -22.34 -37.20 38.90
C ARG A 47 -23.48 -37.68 38.03
N SER A 48 -24.12 -38.77 38.45
CA SER A 48 -25.12 -39.52 37.66
C SER A 48 -26.39 -38.76 37.27
N TYR A 49 -26.65 -37.61 37.89
CA TYR A 49 -27.75 -36.71 37.53
C TYR A 49 -27.33 -35.62 36.53
N GLU A 50 -26.06 -35.60 36.13
CA GLU A 50 -25.50 -34.73 35.11
C GLU A 50 -25.11 -35.53 33.86
N PRO A 51 -25.20 -34.94 32.65
CA PRO A 51 -24.76 -35.62 31.43
C PRO A 51 -23.30 -36.06 31.50
N ASN A 52 -23.00 -37.27 31.01
CA ASN A 52 -21.65 -37.86 30.97
C ASN A 52 -21.01 -38.10 32.36
N ASN A 53 -21.83 -38.16 33.41
CA ASN A 53 -21.46 -38.63 34.75
C ASN A 53 -20.12 -38.07 35.28
N PRO A 54 -19.86 -36.75 35.23
CA PRO A 54 -18.53 -36.22 35.45
C PRO A 54 -18.04 -36.40 36.89
N LEU A 55 -16.72 -36.44 37.05
CA LEU A 55 -16.05 -36.05 38.29
C LEU A 55 -15.91 -34.52 38.29
N SER A 56 -16.43 -33.83 39.30
CA SER A 56 -16.39 -32.37 39.37
C SER A 56 -15.89 -31.85 40.72
N ILE A 57 -15.19 -30.71 40.66
CA ILE A 57 -14.62 -29.99 41.81
C ILE A 57 -15.28 -28.62 41.93
N PHE A 58 -15.80 -28.31 43.10
CA PHE A 58 -16.50 -27.05 43.42
C PHE A 58 -15.95 -26.45 44.71
N TRP A 59 -16.16 -25.15 44.88
CA TRP A 59 -16.11 -24.51 46.19
C TRP A 59 -17.52 -24.32 46.73
N HIS A 60 -17.71 -24.59 48.02
CA HIS A 60 -18.94 -24.26 48.73
C HIS A 60 -18.62 -23.31 49.88
N ASN A 61 -19.18 -22.10 49.87
CA ASN A 61 -18.87 -21.04 50.84
C ASN A 61 -19.65 -21.17 52.17
N ASN A 62 -20.06 -22.39 52.55
CA ASN A 62 -21.03 -22.72 53.61
C ASN A 62 -22.49 -22.25 53.38
N THR A 63 -22.81 -21.64 52.25
CA THR A 63 -24.20 -21.26 51.90
C THR A 63 -24.59 -21.72 50.50
N GLN A 64 -23.68 -21.66 49.53
CA GLN A 64 -23.93 -21.98 48.14
C GLN A 64 -22.72 -22.66 47.50
N PHE A 65 -22.97 -23.51 46.50
CA PHE A 65 -21.95 -24.03 45.59
C PHE A 65 -21.59 -22.97 44.56
N SER A 66 -20.31 -22.91 44.22
CA SER A 66 -19.85 -22.31 42.96
C SER A 66 -20.32 -23.15 41.76
N GLY A 67 -20.13 -22.62 40.55
CA GLY A 67 -20.02 -23.49 39.37
C GLY A 67 -18.81 -24.44 39.49
N PRO A 68 -18.73 -25.51 38.68
CA PRO A 68 -17.58 -26.38 38.71
C PRO A 68 -16.34 -25.64 38.23
N PHE A 69 -15.27 -25.70 39.02
CA PHE A 69 -13.98 -25.19 38.59
C PHE A 69 -13.25 -26.18 37.69
N LEU A 70 -13.46 -27.48 37.93
CA LEU A 70 -12.94 -28.56 37.10
C LEU A 70 -13.99 -29.66 36.98
N SER A 71 -14.17 -30.17 35.76
CA SER A 71 -15.04 -31.31 35.45
C SER A 71 -14.31 -32.27 34.53
N VAL A 72 -14.39 -33.58 34.80
CA VAL A 72 -13.85 -34.64 33.94
C VAL A 72 -14.98 -35.58 33.58
N THR A 73 -15.36 -35.63 32.31
CA THR A 73 -16.43 -36.52 31.85
C THR A 73 -15.95 -37.96 31.72
N THR A 74 -16.88 -38.92 31.66
CA THR A 74 -16.54 -40.34 31.43
C THR A 74 -15.85 -40.61 30.10
N ASN A 75 -15.96 -39.69 29.13
CA ASN A 75 -15.26 -39.77 27.84
C ASN A 75 -13.86 -39.12 27.89
N GLY A 76 -13.42 -38.66 29.07
CA GLY A 76 -12.08 -38.10 29.29
C GLY A 76 -11.91 -36.62 28.99
N ASN A 77 -13.00 -35.89 28.67
CA ASN A 77 -12.91 -34.45 28.45
C ASN A 77 -12.78 -33.71 29.78
N VAL A 78 -11.80 -32.81 29.87
CA VAL A 78 -11.55 -31.96 31.02
C VAL A 78 -12.09 -30.55 30.75
N GLY A 79 -13.05 -30.11 31.55
CA GLY A 79 -13.55 -28.75 31.61
C GLY A 79 -12.87 -27.99 32.76
N ILE A 80 -12.44 -26.74 32.52
CA ILE A 80 -12.07 -25.78 33.56
C ILE A 80 -13.01 -24.60 33.43
N GLY A 81 -13.77 -24.28 34.49
CA GLY A 81 -14.80 -23.25 34.46
C GLY A 81 -16.06 -23.58 33.65
N THR A 82 -16.18 -24.82 33.13
CA THR A 82 -17.34 -25.31 32.36
C THR A 82 -17.71 -26.73 32.78
N ASN A 83 -19.01 -27.04 32.75
CA ASN A 83 -19.55 -28.37 33.09
C ASN A 83 -19.88 -29.24 31.87
N ASN A 84 -19.76 -28.69 30.66
CA ASN A 84 -20.09 -29.40 29.40
C ASN A 84 -18.90 -29.34 28.43
N PRO A 85 -17.75 -29.95 28.76
CA PRO A 85 -16.58 -29.87 27.89
C PRO A 85 -16.79 -30.66 26.58
N VAL A 86 -16.69 -29.95 25.45
CA VAL A 86 -16.88 -30.50 24.08
C VAL A 86 -15.56 -30.79 23.35
N ARG A 87 -14.43 -30.66 24.05
CA ARG A 87 -13.06 -30.95 23.61
C ARG A 87 -12.31 -31.62 24.76
N SER A 88 -11.20 -32.30 24.47
CA SER A 88 -10.39 -32.99 25.48
C SER A 88 -9.93 -32.07 26.62
N LEU A 89 -9.64 -30.81 26.31
CA LEU A 89 -9.51 -29.72 27.27
C LEU A 89 -10.40 -28.56 26.80
N HIS A 90 -11.33 -28.12 27.64
CA HIS A 90 -12.21 -26.98 27.41
C HIS A 90 -12.10 -26.02 28.59
N VAL A 91 -11.54 -24.83 28.37
CA VAL A 91 -11.39 -23.82 29.42
C VAL A 91 -12.32 -22.66 29.10
N GLU A 92 -13.22 -22.34 30.02
CA GLU A 92 -14.08 -21.15 29.99
C GLU A 92 -13.69 -20.22 31.16
N GLY A 93 -13.69 -18.91 30.92
CA GLY A 93 -13.23 -17.90 31.88
C GLY A 93 -12.41 -16.80 31.21
N ASN A 94 -11.42 -16.25 31.92
CA ASN A 94 -10.62 -15.12 31.44
C ASN A 94 -9.51 -15.56 30.46
N GLU A 95 -8.41 -16.15 30.97
CA GLU A 95 -7.19 -16.43 30.18
C GLU A 95 -6.47 -17.68 30.67
N ILE A 96 -5.71 -18.34 29.77
CA ILE A 96 -4.72 -19.37 30.12
C ILE A 96 -3.35 -18.71 30.15
N HIS A 97 -2.81 -18.49 31.33
CA HIS A 97 -1.49 -17.87 31.52
C HIS A 97 -0.38 -18.92 31.53
N SER A 98 0.66 -18.72 30.71
CA SER A 98 1.88 -19.54 30.67
C SER A 98 3.08 -18.65 30.99
N SER A 99 3.91 -19.05 31.95
CA SER A 99 5.07 -18.28 32.41
C SER A 99 6.28 -19.18 32.76
N GLY A 100 7.46 -18.58 32.84
CA GLY A 100 8.73 -19.28 33.04
C GLY A 100 9.54 -19.47 31.75
N GLY A 101 10.75 -20.02 31.86
CA GLY A 101 11.72 -20.07 30.74
C GLY A 101 11.32 -20.95 29.55
N GLY A 102 10.29 -21.79 29.69
CA GLY A 102 9.71 -22.60 28.62
C GLY A 102 8.27 -22.23 28.29
N ALA A 103 7.81 -21.03 28.68
CA ALA A 103 6.46 -20.58 28.45
C ALA A 103 6.13 -20.45 26.96
N GLY A 104 4.97 -20.95 26.58
CA GLY A 104 4.44 -20.86 25.23
C GLY A 104 3.23 -21.74 25.03
N PHE A 105 2.59 -21.59 23.87
CA PHE A 105 1.54 -22.48 23.40
C PHE A 105 2.05 -23.27 22.20
N SER A 106 2.26 -24.57 22.40
CA SER A 106 2.86 -25.47 21.40
C SER A 106 1.80 -26.34 20.71
N PHE A 107 1.92 -26.51 19.40
CA PHE A 107 1.08 -27.42 18.61
C PHE A 107 1.88 -28.06 17.48
N SER A 108 1.64 -29.34 17.21
CA SER A 108 2.32 -30.09 16.15
C SER A 108 1.61 -29.96 14.81
N ASP A 109 2.33 -30.20 13.72
CA ASP A 109 1.71 -30.56 12.45
C ASP A 109 0.82 -31.80 12.66
N ARG A 110 -0.41 -31.72 12.18
CA ARG A 110 -1.40 -32.78 12.30
C ARG A 110 -0.96 -34.08 11.59
N ALA A 111 -0.08 -33.99 10.59
CA ALA A 111 0.46 -35.15 9.89
C ALA A 111 1.57 -35.86 10.68
N LYS A 112 2.07 -35.29 11.79
CA LYS A 112 3.13 -35.90 12.61
C LYS A 112 2.50 -36.63 13.81
N PRO A 113 2.75 -37.95 13.99
CA PRO A 113 2.22 -38.66 15.14
C PRO A 113 3.01 -38.30 16.40
N GLY A 114 2.35 -37.66 17.35
CA GLY A 114 2.90 -37.40 18.68
C GLY A 114 3.72 -36.11 18.82
N PHE A 115 4.30 -35.94 20.00
CA PHE A 115 5.13 -34.78 20.33
C PHE A 115 6.52 -34.91 19.71
N VAL A 116 6.94 -33.89 18.96
CA VAL A 116 8.28 -33.82 18.36
C VAL A 116 9.13 -32.89 19.22
N ASP A 117 10.09 -33.44 19.96
CA ASP A 117 10.90 -32.68 20.92
C ASP A 117 11.89 -31.74 20.21
N ASN A 118 12.47 -32.21 19.10
CA ASN A 118 13.42 -31.50 18.25
C ASN A 118 12.87 -31.34 16.81
N PRO A 119 11.88 -30.46 16.59
CA PRO A 119 11.19 -30.33 15.31
C PRO A 119 12.04 -29.59 14.27
N THR A 120 11.97 -30.04 13.03
CA THR A 120 12.36 -29.23 11.87
C THR A 120 11.25 -28.25 11.48
N LYS A 121 11.51 -27.37 10.51
CA LYS A 121 10.54 -26.34 10.10
C LYS A 121 9.23 -26.97 9.65
N GLY A 122 8.13 -26.55 10.27
CA GLY A 122 6.77 -26.99 10.00
C GLY A 122 6.27 -28.11 10.90
N GLU A 123 7.13 -28.85 11.62
CA GLU A 123 6.70 -30.06 12.37
C GLU A 123 6.05 -29.76 13.72
N ARG A 124 6.51 -28.69 14.38
CA ARG A 124 5.92 -28.16 15.61
C ARG A 124 6.03 -26.65 15.61
N TRP A 125 5.01 -26.02 16.14
CA TRP A 125 4.85 -24.58 16.21
C TRP A 125 4.71 -24.16 17.66
N VAL A 126 5.28 -23.00 18.00
CA VAL A 126 5.15 -22.43 19.33
C VAL A 126 4.87 -20.94 19.22
N TRP A 127 3.84 -20.50 19.94
CA TRP A 127 3.61 -19.08 20.22
C TRP A 127 4.23 -18.79 21.56
N TYR A 128 5.16 -17.84 21.61
CA TYR A 128 5.86 -17.49 22.84
C TYR A 128 6.36 -16.04 22.79
N ALA A 129 6.85 -15.56 23.92
CA ALA A 129 7.51 -14.28 24.03
C ALA A 129 8.92 -14.44 24.56
N GLN A 130 9.86 -13.68 24.02
CA GLN A 130 11.23 -13.62 24.50
C GLN A 130 11.83 -12.25 24.19
N ASP A 131 12.55 -11.67 25.16
CA ASP A 131 13.22 -10.37 25.03
C ASP A 131 12.25 -9.20 24.74
N GLY A 132 10.98 -9.34 25.14
CA GLY A 132 9.91 -8.38 24.84
C GLY A 132 9.21 -8.61 23.50
N ASP A 133 9.71 -9.53 22.67
CA ASP A 133 9.18 -9.82 21.35
C ASP A 133 8.15 -10.95 21.39
N ALA A 134 7.00 -10.77 20.74
CA ALA A 134 6.04 -11.84 20.48
C ALA A 134 6.43 -12.61 19.21
N ARG A 135 6.43 -13.94 19.27
CA ARG A 135 7.04 -14.81 18.24
C ARG A 135 6.13 -15.98 17.86
N LEU A 136 6.16 -16.32 16.57
CA LEU A 136 5.72 -17.59 16.01
C LEU A 136 6.95 -18.37 15.52
N TRP A 137 7.21 -19.51 16.15
CA TRP A 137 8.39 -20.33 15.87
C TRP A 137 8.04 -21.71 15.34
N SER A 138 8.86 -22.19 14.42
CA SER A 138 8.89 -23.59 13.98
C SER A 138 10.29 -23.95 13.47
N GLY A 139 11.14 -24.49 14.36
CA GLY A 139 12.58 -24.68 14.11
C GLY A 139 13.40 -23.37 14.09
N GLU A 140 12.76 -22.25 13.74
CA GLU A 140 13.24 -20.88 13.86
C GLU A 140 12.05 -19.91 13.99
N ASP A 141 12.32 -18.66 14.37
CA ASP A 141 11.30 -17.60 14.35
C ASP A 141 10.92 -17.24 12.91
N VAL A 142 9.63 -17.43 12.58
CA VAL A 142 9.07 -17.14 11.25
C VAL A 142 8.38 -15.79 11.22
N LEU A 143 7.69 -15.44 12.31
CA LEU A 143 7.03 -14.15 12.49
C LEU A 143 7.42 -13.59 13.87
N THR A 144 7.86 -12.34 13.89
CA THR A 144 8.20 -11.62 15.12
C THR A 144 7.52 -10.27 15.12
N VAL A 145 6.88 -9.90 16.23
CA VAL A 145 6.35 -8.57 16.48
C VAL A 145 7.11 -7.98 17.65
N LYS A 146 7.76 -6.84 17.42
CA LYS A 146 8.58 -6.15 18.41
C LYS A 146 8.32 -4.67 18.44
N GLU A 147 8.44 -4.07 19.61
CA GLU A 147 8.38 -2.62 19.78
C GLU A 147 9.65 -1.98 19.19
N GLU A 148 9.48 -0.87 18.46
CA GLU A 148 10.57 -0.08 17.88
C GLU A 148 10.21 1.41 17.96
N GLY A 149 10.60 2.06 19.07
CA GLY A 149 10.25 3.45 19.35
C GLY A 149 8.75 3.59 19.65
N ASP A 150 8.08 4.46 18.91
CA ASP A 150 6.61 4.64 18.94
C ASP A 150 5.87 3.73 17.94
N THR A 151 6.59 2.78 17.32
CA THR A 151 6.03 1.87 16.31
C THR A 151 6.17 0.40 16.70
N TRP A 152 5.45 -0.44 15.99
CA TRP A 152 5.59 -1.89 16.06
C TRP A 152 6.18 -2.40 14.76
N ARG A 153 7.28 -3.14 14.87
CA ARG A 153 7.90 -3.81 13.73
C ARG A 153 7.47 -5.27 13.68
N THR A 154 6.82 -5.62 12.58
CA THR A 154 6.53 -7.01 12.21
C THR A 154 7.60 -7.52 11.24
N VAL A 155 8.28 -8.60 11.60
CA VAL A 155 9.30 -9.26 10.78
C VAL A 155 8.79 -10.61 10.32
N PHE A 156 8.68 -10.79 9.00
CA PHE A 156 8.50 -12.10 8.38
C PHE A 156 9.86 -12.63 7.91
N LYS A 157 10.29 -13.78 8.41
CA LYS A 157 11.55 -14.39 8.00
C LYS A 157 11.36 -15.14 6.69
N GLY A 158 11.72 -14.51 5.58
CA GLY A 158 11.64 -15.10 4.24
C GLY A 158 10.97 -14.18 3.23
N ARG A 159 10.28 -14.76 2.25
CA ARG A 159 9.48 -14.03 1.26
C ARG A 159 7.99 -14.17 1.58
N LEU A 160 7.28 -13.06 1.61
CA LEU A 160 5.82 -13.07 1.65
C LEU A 160 5.28 -13.26 0.23
N LEU A 161 4.55 -14.35 0.00
CA LEU A 161 3.77 -14.58 -1.21
C LEU A 161 2.32 -14.18 -0.93
N VAL A 162 1.74 -13.34 -1.77
CA VAL A 162 0.33 -12.92 -1.68
C VAL A 162 -0.37 -13.34 -2.97
N GLU A 163 -1.38 -14.20 -2.85
CA GLU A 163 -2.08 -14.78 -4.01
C GLU A 163 -3.18 -13.86 -4.57
N GLN A 164 -3.75 -13.00 -3.73
CA GLN A 164 -4.83 -12.08 -4.09
C GLN A 164 -4.34 -10.63 -4.08
N GLY A 165 -4.46 -9.94 -2.95
CA GLY A 165 -4.07 -8.54 -2.81
C GLY A 165 -3.66 -8.19 -1.38
N ILE A 166 -3.13 -6.98 -1.20
CA ILE A 166 -2.87 -6.37 0.10
C ILE A 166 -3.65 -5.05 0.14
N ASP A 167 -4.64 -4.97 1.01
CA ASP A 167 -5.38 -3.73 1.28
C ASP A 167 -4.68 -2.92 2.37
N VAL A 168 -4.31 -1.68 2.07
CA VAL A 168 -3.65 -0.76 3.01
C VAL A 168 -4.46 0.52 3.11
N HIS A 169 -5.16 0.72 4.24
CA HIS A 169 -5.95 1.93 4.51
C HIS A 169 -5.09 3.18 4.78
N GLY A 170 -3.81 2.99 5.10
CA GLY A 170 -2.83 4.05 5.34
C GLY A 170 -1.84 4.19 4.18
N SER A 171 -0.59 4.51 4.50
CA SER A 171 0.49 4.61 3.51
C SER A 171 1.34 3.35 3.46
N LEU A 172 1.69 2.91 2.24
CA LEU A 172 2.74 1.92 2.01
C LEU A 172 4.03 2.63 1.59
N SER A 173 5.05 2.57 2.44
CA SER A 173 6.38 3.09 2.14
C SER A 173 7.40 1.95 2.08
N ALA A 174 8.29 1.98 1.08
CA ALA A 174 9.31 0.96 0.90
C ALA A 174 10.63 1.60 0.45
N LYS A 175 11.75 1.20 1.07
CA LYS A 175 13.10 1.67 0.69
C LYS A 175 13.45 1.28 -0.75
N ARG A 176 12.96 0.13 -1.22
CA ARG A 176 13.07 -0.34 -2.60
C ARG A 176 11.85 -1.19 -2.96
N LEU A 177 11.19 -0.87 -4.07
CA LEU A 177 10.24 -1.74 -4.77
C LEU A 177 10.96 -2.24 -6.02
N SER A 178 11.39 -3.51 -6.02
CA SER A 178 12.12 -4.12 -7.13
C SER A 178 11.44 -5.42 -7.55
N GLY A 179 11.03 -5.50 -8.82
CA GLY A 179 10.32 -6.63 -9.43
C GLY A 179 9.58 -6.16 -10.69
N LYS A 180 9.07 -7.06 -11.53
CA LYS A 180 8.05 -6.70 -12.53
C LYS A 180 6.80 -6.25 -11.75
N VAL A 181 6.72 -4.96 -11.45
CA VAL A 181 5.49 -4.36 -10.93
C VAL A 181 4.54 -4.31 -12.12
N GLY A 182 3.71 -5.35 -12.26
CA GLY A 182 2.87 -5.53 -13.44
C GLY A 182 1.82 -4.45 -13.62
N LEU A 183 1.35 -3.86 -12.51
CA LEU A 183 0.30 -2.84 -12.51
C LEU A 183 0.16 -2.24 -11.10
N PHE A 184 0.22 -0.92 -10.97
CA PHE A 184 -0.41 -0.23 -9.84
C PHE A 184 -1.84 0.08 -10.28
N LEU A 185 -2.80 -0.82 -10.00
CA LEU A 185 -4.21 -0.48 -10.11
C LEU A 185 -4.60 0.24 -8.83
N GLY A 186 -4.84 1.55 -8.90
CA GLY A 186 -5.69 2.19 -7.92
C GLY A 186 -7.09 1.63 -8.09
N GLN A 187 -7.56 0.85 -7.11
CA GLN A 187 -8.95 0.44 -7.08
C GLN A 187 -9.80 1.69 -6.78
N GLU A 188 -10.93 1.84 -7.46
CA GLU A 188 -11.84 2.99 -7.29
C GLU A 188 -12.30 3.02 -5.83
N MET A 189 -11.84 4.02 -5.06
CA MET A 189 -12.35 4.30 -3.71
C MET A 189 -13.73 4.94 -3.87
N SER A 190 -14.76 4.12 -4.01
CA SER A 190 -16.14 4.59 -3.92
C SER A 190 -16.40 5.01 -2.47
N GLU A 191 -16.26 6.30 -2.19
CA GLU A 191 -16.99 7.10 -1.19
C GLU A 191 -16.16 8.31 -0.76
N LEU A 192 -16.03 9.31 -1.65
CA LEU A 192 -15.87 10.70 -1.24
C LEU A 192 -16.67 11.57 -2.21
N GLY A 193 -17.50 12.44 -1.63
CA GLY A 193 -18.54 13.21 -2.30
C GLY A 193 -18.10 13.97 -3.55
N GLU A 194 -19.10 14.25 -4.37
CA GLU A 194 -19.05 14.94 -5.65
C GLU A 194 -18.03 16.10 -5.69
N THR A 195 -16.93 15.93 -6.43
CA THR A 195 -16.45 16.79 -7.54
C THR A 195 -14.96 16.68 -7.88
N GLU A 196 -14.14 15.82 -7.27
CA GLU A 196 -12.80 15.52 -7.80
C GLU A 196 -12.45 14.02 -7.70
N LYS A 197 -12.75 13.29 -8.78
CA LYS A 197 -12.21 11.94 -9.02
C LYS A 197 -10.79 12.07 -9.56
N VAL A 198 -9.79 12.03 -8.70
CA VAL A 198 -8.40 11.89 -9.13
C VAL A 198 -7.74 10.76 -8.34
N VAL A 199 -7.46 9.65 -9.04
CA VAL A 199 -6.45 8.68 -8.58
C VAL A 199 -5.09 9.35 -8.81
N GLY A 200 -4.72 10.21 -7.87
CA GLY A 200 -3.47 10.95 -7.91
C GLY A 200 -2.38 10.15 -7.21
N ILE A 201 -1.37 9.70 -7.95
CA ILE A 201 -0.10 9.32 -7.32
C ILE A 201 0.56 10.63 -6.85
N GLN A 202 0.29 11.03 -5.60
CA GLN A 202 0.88 12.23 -5.01
C GLN A 202 2.21 11.87 -4.33
N LEU A 203 3.31 12.28 -4.95
CA LEU A 203 4.67 12.01 -4.48
C LEU A 203 5.29 13.29 -3.93
N TYR A 204 5.59 13.32 -2.63
CA TYR A 204 6.31 14.42 -1.97
C TYR A 204 7.83 14.28 -2.12
N THR A 205 8.34 14.06 -3.34
CA THR A 205 9.78 13.92 -3.62
C THR A 205 10.26 14.98 -4.61
N GLN A 206 11.54 15.39 -4.52
CA GLN A 206 12.11 16.43 -5.38
C GLN A 206 12.24 16.03 -6.87
N ALA A 207 12.10 14.75 -7.22
CA ALA A 207 11.98 14.27 -8.60
C ALA A 207 11.52 12.80 -8.65
N LEU A 208 10.56 12.46 -9.52
CA LEU A 208 10.28 11.08 -9.91
C LEU A 208 11.25 10.68 -11.03
N GLN A 209 12.33 9.96 -10.70
CA GLN A 209 13.22 9.36 -11.68
C GLN A 209 12.83 7.90 -11.93
N MET A 210 12.14 7.63 -13.04
CA MET A 210 11.85 6.25 -13.48
C MET A 210 12.98 5.76 -14.40
N HIS A 211 13.90 4.96 -13.88
CA HIS A 211 14.95 4.32 -14.67
C HIS A 211 14.60 2.84 -14.91
N ALA A 212 14.38 2.44 -16.17
CA ALA A 212 14.16 1.05 -16.52
C ALA A 212 15.49 0.28 -16.49
N ALA A 213 15.64 -0.63 -15.52
CA ALA A 213 16.79 -1.53 -15.36
C ALA A 213 16.63 -2.84 -16.15
N LEU A 214 16.18 -2.77 -17.41
CA LEU A 214 16.04 -3.94 -18.28
C LEU A 214 16.96 -3.78 -19.48
N THR A 215 17.84 -4.76 -19.67
CA THR A 215 18.86 -4.77 -20.73
C THR A 215 18.29 -4.98 -22.14
N HIS A 216 16.98 -5.28 -22.31
CA HIS A 216 16.41 -5.63 -23.62
C HIS A 216 14.92 -5.23 -23.82
N ALA A 217 14.42 -4.14 -23.22
CA ALA A 217 13.06 -3.64 -23.51
C ALA A 217 13.08 -2.14 -23.86
N PRO A 218 12.24 -1.68 -24.81
CA PRO A 218 12.17 -0.27 -25.17
C PRO A 218 11.77 0.57 -23.95
N LYS A 219 12.60 1.56 -23.62
CA LYS A 219 12.40 2.50 -22.51
C LYS A 219 11.31 3.51 -22.89
N HIS A 220 10.05 3.14 -22.76
CA HIS A 220 8.93 4.06 -22.94
C HIS A 220 8.11 4.16 -21.65
N LEU A 221 7.74 5.39 -21.29
CA LEU A 221 6.70 5.67 -20.31
C LEU A 221 5.42 5.93 -21.08
N ALA A 222 4.45 5.02 -20.99
CA ALA A 222 3.12 5.24 -21.55
C ALA A 222 2.18 5.75 -20.46
N LEU A 223 1.63 6.95 -20.66
CA LEU A 223 0.54 7.49 -19.85
C LEU A 223 -0.75 7.32 -20.65
N PHE A 224 -1.62 6.42 -20.21
CA PHE A 224 -2.94 6.23 -20.81
C PHE A 224 -3.96 7.00 -19.97
N HIS A 225 -4.81 7.78 -20.62
CA HIS A 225 -6.14 8.06 -20.08
C HIS A 225 -7.12 7.17 -20.86
N ASP A 226 -8.10 6.59 -20.18
CA ASP A 226 -9.08 5.73 -20.84
C ASP A 226 -9.92 6.57 -21.81
N PHE A 227 -10.21 6.01 -22.99
CA PHE A 227 -10.98 6.69 -24.04
C PHE A 227 -12.45 6.48 -23.77
N ASP A 228 -13.03 7.24 -22.84
CA ASP A 228 -14.48 7.21 -22.67
C ASP A 228 -15.13 7.90 -23.88
N LYS A 229 -16.10 7.23 -24.51
CA LYS A 229 -16.92 7.81 -25.60
C LYS A 229 -17.97 8.79 -25.04
N SER A 230 -17.95 9.07 -23.74
CA SER A 230 -18.82 10.07 -23.13
C SER A 230 -18.38 11.49 -23.50
N THR A 231 -19.32 12.42 -23.45
CA THR A 231 -19.24 13.78 -24.03
C THR A 231 -18.24 14.72 -23.35
N THR A 232 -17.49 14.24 -22.35
CA THR A 232 -16.44 14.97 -21.66
C THR A 232 -15.10 14.74 -22.37
N LYS A 233 -14.47 15.82 -22.83
CA LYS A 233 -13.15 15.73 -23.48
C LYS A 233 -12.13 15.13 -22.53
N ASP A 234 -11.47 14.08 -22.97
CA ASP A 234 -10.28 13.59 -22.29
C ASP A 234 -9.18 14.66 -22.30
N VAL A 235 -8.62 14.98 -21.13
CA VAL A 235 -7.55 15.99 -21.00
C VAL A 235 -6.44 15.45 -20.11
N LEU A 236 -5.26 15.27 -20.71
CA LEU A 236 -4.01 15.20 -19.95
C LEU A 236 -3.57 16.62 -19.59
N VAL A 237 -3.56 16.96 -18.30
CA VAL A 237 -3.06 18.25 -17.81
C VAL A 237 -1.70 18.05 -17.15
N ILE A 238 -0.68 18.71 -17.69
CA ILE A 238 0.68 18.76 -17.11
C ILE A 238 0.91 20.19 -16.60
N ASN A 239 1.34 20.33 -15.34
CA ASN A 239 1.58 21.60 -14.64
C ASN A 239 0.34 22.49 -14.39
N ARG A 240 -0.56 22.05 -13.48
CA ARG A 240 -1.75 22.83 -13.05
C ARG A 240 -1.57 23.47 -11.66
N LYS A 241 -0.73 24.50 -11.51
CA LYS A 241 -0.83 25.52 -10.44
C LYS A 241 0.18 26.67 -10.62
N ASN A 242 -0.27 27.90 -10.33
CA ASN A 242 0.52 29.11 -10.10
C ASN A 242 1.57 29.53 -11.15
N GLY A 243 1.14 29.83 -12.37
CA GLY A 243 1.92 30.62 -13.33
C GLY A 243 3.16 29.89 -13.85
N TYR A 244 3.23 29.64 -15.15
CA TYR A 244 4.31 28.91 -15.80
C TYR A 244 5.70 29.43 -15.40
N THR A 245 6.37 28.77 -14.45
CA THR A 245 7.76 29.10 -14.10
C THR A 245 8.75 28.21 -14.84
N GLN A 246 8.36 26.97 -15.19
CA GLN A 246 9.12 26.06 -16.06
C GLN A 246 8.13 25.17 -16.84
N GLY A 247 8.16 25.21 -18.17
CA GLY A 247 7.26 24.46 -19.05
C GLY A 247 7.59 22.95 -19.16
N ILE A 248 7.11 22.30 -20.22
CA ILE A 248 7.50 20.93 -20.57
C ILE A 248 8.75 21.00 -21.47
N ARG A 249 9.89 20.45 -21.02
CA ARG A 249 11.08 20.26 -21.87
C ARG A 249 11.03 18.89 -22.54
N ILE A 250 11.12 18.88 -23.87
CA ILE A 250 11.14 17.66 -24.69
C ILE A 250 12.45 17.70 -25.48
N GLU A 251 13.34 16.73 -25.26
CA GLU A 251 14.68 16.68 -25.90
C GLU A 251 14.65 16.03 -27.31
N SER A 252 13.48 15.66 -27.79
CA SER A 252 13.27 14.92 -29.04
C SER A 252 11.97 15.37 -29.72
N ASP A 253 11.47 14.57 -30.65
CA ASP A 253 10.35 14.94 -31.50
C ASP A 253 9.00 14.93 -30.76
N VAL A 254 8.12 15.84 -31.18
CA VAL A 254 6.71 15.87 -30.80
C VAL A 254 5.87 15.53 -32.01
N GLN A 255 5.18 14.39 -31.99
CA GLN A 255 4.23 14.00 -33.03
C GLN A 255 2.80 14.34 -32.60
N VAL A 256 2.09 15.14 -33.41
CA VAL A 256 0.70 15.57 -33.14
C VAL A 256 -0.16 15.20 -34.34
N THR A 257 -1.16 14.33 -34.14
CA THR A 257 -2.14 13.98 -35.18
C THR A 257 -3.24 15.04 -35.33
N GLY A 258 -3.56 15.75 -34.24
CA GLY A 258 -4.53 16.83 -34.20
C GLY A 258 -3.91 18.21 -34.38
N LYS A 259 -4.43 19.20 -33.64
CA LYS A 259 -3.98 20.59 -33.70
C LYS A 259 -3.13 20.94 -32.48
N LEU A 260 -2.00 21.63 -32.71
CA LEU A 260 -1.28 22.36 -31.66
C LEU A 260 -1.90 23.76 -31.49
N THR A 261 -2.46 24.06 -30.33
CA THR A 261 -3.04 25.37 -30.01
C THR A 261 -2.25 26.08 -28.92
N GLN A 262 -1.89 27.33 -29.17
CA GLN A 262 -1.25 28.20 -28.18
C GLN A 262 -2.26 29.24 -27.68
N ALA A 263 -2.29 29.47 -26.36
CA ALA A 263 -3.15 30.50 -25.79
C ALA A 263 -2.69 31.89 -26.24
N SER A 264 -3.59 32.65 -26.87
CA SER A 264 -3.32 34.02 -27.29
C SER A 264 -4.60 34.84 -27.13
N SER A 265 -4.73 35.52 -25.99
CA SER A 265 -5.86 36.40 -25.68
C SER A 265 -5.33 37.73 -25.17
N ILE A 266 -6.01 38.83 -25.48
CA ILE A 266 -5.69 40.15 -24.93
C ILE A 266 -5.78 40.16 -23.40
N ALA A 267 -6.66 39.36 -22.81
CA ALA A 267 -6.78 39.20 -21.36
C ALA A 267 -5.55 38.51 -20.71
N LEU A 268 -4.69 37.89 -21.52
CA LEU A 268 -3.46 37.21 -21.07
C LEU A 268 -2.19 38.01 -21.42
N LYS A 269 -2.32 39.21 -22.01
CA LYS A 269 -1.21 40.01 -22.53
C LYS A 269 -1.27 41.44 -22.00
N GLU A 270 -0.11 42.05 -21.85
CA GLU A 270 0.05 43.47 -21.50
C GLU A 270 1.03 44.14 -22.47
N ASN A 271 1.10 45.48 -22.46
CA ASN A 271 2.02 46.27 -23.31
C ASN A 271 1.94 45.93 -24.82
N VAL A 272 0.74 45.64 -25.33
CA VAL A 272 0.54 45.29 -26.74
C VAL A 272 0.68 46.53 -27.63
N ALA A 273 1.69 46.52 -28.49
CA ALA A 273 1.96 47.57 -29.48
C ALA A 273 1.99 46.98 -30.91
N GLU A 274 1.82 47.83 -31.91
CA GLU A 274 1.92 47.42 -33.32
C GLU A 274 3.38 47.20 -33.74
N LEU A 275 3.67 46.06 -34.37
CA LEU A 275 4.93 45.81 -35.07
C LEU A 275 4.97 46.65 -36.36
N SER A 276 5.92 47.57 -36.48
CA SER A 276 5.99 48.45 -37.66
C SER A 276 6.44 47.70 -38.92
N GLY A 277 6.03 48.18 -40.10
CA GLY A 277 6.42 47.58 -41.38
C GLY A 277 7.94 47.63 -41.61
N GLN A 278 8.59 48.74 -41.24
CA GLN A 278 10.03 48.92 -41.36
C GLN A 278 10.80 47.93 -40.46
N GLU A 279 10.34 47.74 -39.23
CA GLU A 279 10.93 46.80 -38.28
C GLU A 279 10.76 45.35 -38.74
N ALA A 280 9.58 45.00 -39.26
CA ALA A 280 9.33 43.68 -39.83
C ALA A 280 10.21 43.40 -41.07
N ILE A 281 10.36 44.38 -41.97
CA ILE A 281 11.21 44.25 -43.16
C ILE A 281 12.69 44.12 -42.76
N ALA A 282 13.17 44.96 -41.84
CA ALA A 282 14.55 44.90 -41.36
C ALA A 282 14.83 43.54 -40.67
N THR A 283 13.88 43.05 -39.90
CA THR A 283 13.98 41.73 -39.26
C THR A 283 14.04 40.62 -40.31
N LEU A 284 13.13 40.65 -41.30
CA LEU A 284 13.10 39.67 -42.38
C LEU A 284 14.41 39.64 -43.19
N GLN A 285 15.01 40.80 -43.47
CA GLN A 285 16.30 40.89 -44.15
C GLN A 285 17.45 40.25 -43.37
N GLY A 286 17.36 40.21 -42.04
CA GLY A 286 18.31 39.51 -41.17
C GLY A 286 18.08 38.00 -41.05
N LEU A 287 16.99 37.46 -41.60
CA LEU A 287 16.70 36.01 -41.54
C LEU A 287 17.48 35.24 -42.61
N ASN A 288 18.72 34.89 -42.29
CA ASN A 288 19.59 34.09 -43.14
C ASN A 288 19.30 32.59 -42.99
N ALA A 289 18.59 32.01 -43.96
CA ALA A 289 18.33 30.58 -43.97
C ALA A 289 19.60 29.78 -44.27
N VAL A 290 19.87 28.74 -43.47
CA VAL A 290 21.03 27.86 -43.60
C VAL A 290 20.62 26.40 -43.68
N LYS A 291 21.55 25.57 -44.14
CA LYS A 291 21.47 24.10 -44.07
C LYS A 291 22.38 23.62 -42.95
N TYR A 292 21.91 22.72 -42.11
CA TYR A 292 22.69 22.21 -40.98
C TYR A 292 22.34 20.74 -40.68
N ASN A 293 23.15 20.10 -39.86
CA ASN A 293 22.83 18.83 -39.22
C ASN A 293 23.10 18.93 -37.72
N TYR A 294 22.42 18.11 -36.92
CA TYR A 294 22.64 18.11 -35.48
C TYR A 294 23.92 17.34 -35.13
N LYS A 295 24.69 17.87 -34.17
CA LYS A 295 25.91 17.21 -33.68
C LYS A 295 25.62 15.82 -33.10
N ALA A 296 24.51 15.70 -32.37
CA ALA A 296 24.06 14.46 -31.72
C ALA A 296 23.37 13.47 -32.67
N ASP A 297 22.97 13.89 -33.87
CA ASP A 297 22.41 12.98 -34.86
C ASP A 297 23.54 12.19 -35.55
N GLU A 298 23.55 10.87 -35.35
CA GLU A 298 24.51 9.95 -35.96
C GLU A 298 24.29 9.81 -37.47
N GLN A 299 23.05 9.96 -37.94
CA GLN A 299 22.70 9.82 -39.36
C GLN A 299 23.04 11.08 -40.17
N LYS A 300 23.36 12.19 -39.49
CA LYS A 300 23.72 13.48 -40.09
C LYS A 300 22.68 13.95 -41.10
N GLN A 301 21.40 13.77 -40.78
CA GLN A 301 20.30 14.25 -41.59
C GLN A 301 20.40 15.76 -41.79
N GLN A 302 20.18 16.19 -43.03
CA GLN A 302 20.24 17.61 -43.39
C GLN A 302 18.89 18.26 -43.10
N HIS A 303 18.95 19.37 -42.36
CA HIS A 303 17.81 20.22 -42.04
C HIS A 303 18.02 21.61 -42.66
N ILE A 304 16.92 22.35 -42.79
CA ILE A 304 16.92 23.78 -43.14
C ILE A 304 16.36 24.57 -41.97
N GLY A 305 16.87 25.78 -41.75
CA GLY A 305 16.38 26.65 -40.69
C GLY A 305 17.28 27.86 -40.49
N PHE A 306 17.30 28.37 -39.27
CA PHE A 306 18.05 29.55 -38.88
C PHE A 306 18.91 29.24 -37.65
N ILE A 307 19.99 29.99 -37.48
CA ILE A 307 20.84 29.95 -36.28
C ILE A 307 20.37 31.06 -35.34
N ALA A 308 20.01 30.71 -34.10
CA ALA A 308 19.42 31.65 -33.15
C ALA A 308 20.37 32.80 -32.80
N GLU A 309 21.67 32.54 -32.79
CA GLU A 309 22.72 33.51 -32.56
C GLU A 309 22.91 34.51 -33.72
N ASP A 310 22.47 34.18 -34.93
CA ASP A 310 22.71 34.99 -36.14
C ASP A 310 21.48 35.80 -36.61
N VAL A 311 20.30 35.57 -36.03
CA VAL A 311 19.05 36.26 -36.43
C VAL A 311 18.74 37.50 -35.57
N PRO A 312 17.88 38.43 -35.97
CA PRO A 312 17.54 39.59 -35.14
C PRO A 312 16.83 39.22 -33.82
N ASP A 313 16.94 40.08 -32.81
CA ASP A 313 16.41 39.85 -31.45
C ASP A 313 14.91 39.54 -31.41
N LEU A 314 14.13 40.09 -32.36
CA LEU A 314 12.67 39.92 -32.41
C LEU A 314 12.21 38.45 -32.59
N VAL A 315 13.09 37.56 -33.07
CA VAL A 315 12.77 36.15 -33.34
C VAL A 315 13.64 35.15 -32.56
N ALA A 316 14.65 35.64 -31.83
CA ALA A 316 15.53 34.83 -31.01
C ALA A 316 15.06 34.82 -29.55
N SER A 317 15.24 33.69 -28.88
CA SER A 317 15.11 33.63 -27.42
C SER A 317 16.12 34.57 -26.73
N ALA A 318 15.88 34.94 -25.47
CA ALA A 318 16.77 35.79 -24.70
C ALA A 318 18.20 35.23 -24.59
N GLU A 319 18.35 33.91 -24.46
CA GLU A 319 19.66 33.24 -24.44
C GLU A 319 20.28 33.05 -25.84
N ARG A 320 19.53 33.40 -26.89
CA ARG A 320 19.89 33.22 -28.31
C ARG A 320 20.28 31.79 -28.70
N ASP A 321 19.72 30.79 -28.03
CA ASP A 321 19.94 29.35 -28.31
C ASP A 321 18.67 28.64 -28.84
N ARG A 322 17.53 29.35 -28.90
CA ARG A 322 16.24 28.85 -29.38
C ARG A 322 15.51 29.90 -30.23
N LEU A 323 14.58 29.43 -31.06
CA LEU A 323 13.75 30.24 -31.95
C LEU A 323 12.27 29.95 -31.70
N SER A 324 11.42 30.97 -31.77
CA SER A 324 9.96 30.82 -31.76
C SER A 324 9.44 30.78 -33.21
N PRO A 325 8.84 29.67 -33.66
CA PRO A 325 8.22 29.62 -34.99
C PRO A 325 7.12 30.67 -35.15
N MET A 326 6.38 30.99 -34.08
CA MET A 326 5.31 31.98 -34.14
C MET A 326 5.84 33.41 -34.32
N ASP A 327 6.99 33.74 -33.75
CA ASP A 327 7.58 35.09 -33.87
C ASP A 327 8.06 35.30 -35.30
N ILE A 328 8.70 34.29 -35.89
CA ILE A 328 9.10 34.29 -37.31
C ILE A 328 7.87 34.46 -38.22
N VAL A 329 6.79 33.70 -37.97
CA VAL A 329 5.54 33.80 -38.75
C VAL A 329 4.91 35.19 -38.62
N ALA A 330 4.93 35.81 -37.44
CA ALA A 330 4.39 37.15 -37.23
C ALA A 330 5.18 38.21 -38.01
N VAL A 331 6.52 38.13 -37.99
CA VAL A 331 7.40 39.01 -38.76
C VAL A 331 7.16 38.83 -40.25
N LEU A 332 7.12 37.59 -40.75
CA LEU A 332 6.86 37.29 -42.15
C LEU A 332 5.51 37.87 -42.60
N ALA A 333 4.46 37.68 -41.80
CA ALA A 333 3.13 38.19 -42.11
C ALA A 333 3.13 39.73 -42.22
N LYS A 334 3.73 40.44 -41.26
CA LYS A 334 3.78 41.91 -41.29
C LYS A 334 4.65 42.43 -42.44
N ALA A 335 5.80 41.81 -42.69
CA ALA A 335 6.68 42.19 -43.80
C ALA A 335 5.98 42.00 -45.16
N MET A 336 5.26 40.89 -45.35
CA MET A 336 4.46 40.65 -46.56
C MET A 336 3.33 41.67 -46.71
N GLN A 337 2.66 42.05 -45.62
CA GLN A 337 1.63 43.11 -45.65
C GLN A 337 2.23 44.45 -46.11
N GLU A 338 3.39 44.83 -45.57
CA GLU A 338 4.05 46.08 -45.96
C GLU A 338 4.54 46.03 -47.42
N GLN A 339 5.08 44.89 -47.86
CA GLN A 339 5.45 44.68 -49.26
C GLN A 339 4.25 44.80 -50.21
N GLN A 340 3.09 44.24 -49.86
CA GLN A 340 1.86 44.38 -50.66
C GLN A 340 1.42 45.84 -50.77
N LYS A 341 1.55 46.61 -49.69
CA LYS A 341 1.25 48.03 -49.68
C LYS A 341 2.19 48.82 -50.61
N MET A 342 3.50 48.61 -50.49
CA MET A 342 4.48 49.27 -51.36
C MET A 342 4.27 48.91 -52.85
N LEU A 343 3.90 47.66 -53.16
CA LEU A 343 3.57 47.25 -54.52
C LEU A 343 2.32 47.95 -55.06
N ALA A 344 1.28 48.13 -54.22
CA ALA A 344 0.07 48.84 -54.61
C ALA A 344 0.35 50.34 -54.88
N GLU A 345 1.17 50.96 -54.03
CA GLU A 345 1.62 52.35 -54.21
C GLU A 345 2.43 52.51 -55.50
N LEU A 346 3.39 51.61 -55.77
CA LEU A 346 4.17 51.61 -57.00
C LEU A 346 3.30 51.39 -58.24
N ALA A 347 2.31 50.49 -58.17
CA ALA A 347 1.38 50.25 -59.28
C ALA A 347 0.50 51.47 -59.58
N ALA A 348 0.08 52.20 -58.55
CA ALA A 348 -0.66 53.45 -58.69
C ALA A 348 0.21 54.54 -59.34
N GLU A 349 1.47 54.68 -58.91
CA GLU A 349 2.41 55.65 -59.48
C GLU A 349 2.72 55.36 -60.95
N VAL A 350 2.99 54.10 -61.31
CA VAL A 350 3.19 53.68 -62.71
C VAL A 350 1.96 53.98 -63.56
N SER A 351 0.76 53.80 -63.01
CA SER A 351 -0.50 54.10 -63.71
C SER A 351 -0.68 55.62 -63.92
N ALA A 352 -0.34 56.44 -62.92
CA ALA A 352 -0.40 57.89 -63.02
C ALA A 352 0.63 58.44 -64.03
N LEU A 353 1.86 57.91 -64.03
CA LEU A 353 2.90 58.30 -64.99
C LEU A 353 2.55 57.91 -66.42
N ARG A 354 1.92 56.74 -66.64
CA ARG A 354 1.40 56.34 -67.96
C ARG A 354 0.30 57.26 -68.48
N MET A 355 -0.49 57.86 -67.59
CA MET A 355 -1.52 58.84 -67.97
C MET A 355 -0.96 60.24 -68.26
N GLN A 356 0.26 60.56 -67.80
CA GLN A 356 0.95 61.83 -68.09
C GLN A 356 1.84 61.78 -69.36
N GLY A 357 2.15 60.58 -69.86
CA GLY A 357 2.97 60.35 -71.05
C GLY A 357 2.19 60.13 -72.36
N ASN A 358 0.87 60.26 -72.34
CA ASN A 358 -0.05 60.36 -73.49
C ASN A 358 -0.67 61.76 -73.51
#